data_AF-A0AAW5EKE8-F1
#
_entry.id   AF-A0AAW5EKE8-F1
#
_cell.length_a   1.000
_cell.length_b   1.000
_cell.length_c   1.000
_cell.angle_alpha   90.00
_cell.angle_beta   90.00
_cell.angle_gamma   90.00
#
_symmetry.space_group_name_H-M   'P 1'
#
loop_
_entity.id
_entity.type
_entity.pdbx_description
1 polymer ?
#
loop_
_entity_poly.entity_id
_entity_poly.type
_entity_poly.pdbx_seq_one_letter_code
_entity_poly.pdbx_strand_id
1 'polypeptide(L)'
;NFAKEQSSFYRYITVDEYQDTNALQYKILKNLCCVHENICVVGDDDQSIYSWRGAKIENILNFQSEFSNVKLVKLEQNYRSVGMILKAANNLISHNKKRLGKTLLCTKDEGEDIQILSSDNEKIESALVAKKI
;
A
#
# COMPACT_ATOMS: atom_id res chain seq x y z
N ASN A 1 -33.81 -7.57 -2.50
CA ASN A 1 -32.82 -6.49 -2.67
C ASN A 1 -31.49 -7.16 -2.99
N PHE A 2 -31.03 -7.06 -4.24
CA PHE A 2 -29.84 -7.76 -4.76
C PHE A 2 -28.59 -7.60 -3.88
N ALA A 3 -28.30 -6.38 -3.41
CA ALA A 3 -27.11 -6.13 -2.58
C ALA A 3 -27.11 -6.92 -1.27
N LYS A 4 -28.27 -7.04 -0.60
CA LYS A 4 -28.40 -7.81 0.65
C LYS A 4 -28.22 -9.31 0.44
N GLU A 5 -28.69 -9.82 -0.69
CA GLU A 5 -28.53 -11.22 -1.07
C GLU A 5 -27.05 -11.54 -1.33
N GLN A 6 -26.37 -10.69 -2.11
CA GLN A 6 -24.93 -10.84 -2.35
C GLN A 6 -24.12 -10.72 -1.07
N SER A 7 -24.45 -9.76 -0.18
CA SER A 7 -23.76 -9.63 1.10
C SER A 7 -23.96 -10.83 2.02
N SER A 8 -25.16 -11.43 2.02
CA SER A 8 -25.40 -12.67 2.79
C SER A 8 -24.61 -13.86 2.23
N PHE A 9 -24.37 -13.89 0.91
CA PHE A 9 -23.58 -14.92 0.25
C PHE A 9 -22.07 -14.76 0.53
N TYR A 10 -21.53 -13.55 0.30
CA TYR A 10 -20.12 -13.21 0.54
C TYR A 10 -19.85 -12.79 1.98
N ARG A 11 -19.96 -13.76 2.89
CA ARG A 11 -19.92 -13.53 4.35
C ARG A 11 -18.61 -12.92 4.88
N TYR A 12 -17.50 -13.06 4.16
CA TYR A 12 -16.19 -12.53 4.53
C TYR A 12 -15.50 -12.02 3.26
N ILE A 13 -15.06 -10.77 3.28
CA ILE A 13 -14.46 -10.10 2.12
C ILE A 13 -13.04 -9.69 2.48
N THR A 14 -12.08 -10.05 1.63
CA THR A 14 -10.69 -9.60 1.76
C THR A 14 -10.32 -8.78 0.54
N VAL A 15 -9.70 -7.62 0.75
CA VAL A 15 -9.25 -6.74 -0.33
C VAL A 15 -7.78 -6.42 -0.13
N ASP A 16 -6.98 -6.71 -1.13
CA ASP A 16 -5.56 -6.31 -1.17
C ASP A 16 -5.39 -5.03 -2.00
N GLU A 17 -4.25 -4.36 -1.86
CA GLU A 17 -3.94 -3.10 -2.54
C GLU A 17 -5.03 -2.02 -2.39
N TYR A 18 -5.61 -1.93 -1.19
CA TYR A 18 -6.79 -1.09 -0.95
C TYR A 18 -6.54 0.41 -1.15
N GLN A 19 -5.29 0.87 -0.98
CA GLN A 19 -4.89 2.26 -1.20
C GLN A 19 -5.16 2.75 -2.63
N ASP A 20 -5.19 1.84 -3.61
CA ASP A 20 -5.36 2.17 -5.03
C ASP A 20 -6.79 2.00 -5.53
N THR A 21 -7.75 1.82 -4.61
CA THR A 21 -9.17 1.70 -4.96
C THR A 21 -9.78 3.05 -5.35
N ASN A 22 -10.65 3.05 -6.34
CA ASN A 22 -11.43 4.22 -6.75
C ASN A 22 -12.81 4.26 -6.06
N ALA A 23 -13.53 5.37 -6.26
CA ALA A 23 -14.85 5.58 -5.64
C ALA A 23 -15.91 4.55 -6.04
N LEU A 24 -15.83 3.96 -7.24
CA LEU A 24 -16.77 2.93 -7.68
C LEU A 24 -16.48 1.61 -6.98
N GLN A 25 -15.21 1.20 -6.92
CA GLN A 25 -14.78 -0.01 -6.21
C GLN A 25 -15.15 0.07 -4.72
N TYR A 26 -14.93 1.22 -4.09
CA TYR A 26 -15.37 1.48 -2.71
C TYR A 26 -16.88 1.23 -2.53
N LYS A 27 -17.72 1.80 -3.40
CA LYS A 27 -19.18 1.62 -3.33
C LYS A 27 -19.61 0.18 -3.53
N ILE A 28 -18.95 -0.56 -4.42
CA ILE A 28 -19.20 -1.99 -4.62
C ILE A 28 -18.91 -2.74 -3.32
N LEU A 29 -17.76 -2.49 -2.69
CA LEU A 29 -17.38 -3.14 -1.43
C LEU A 29 -18.36 -2.82 -0.30
N LYS A 30 -18.78 -1.56 -0.13
CA LYS A 30 -19.80 -1.18 0.88
C LYS A 30 -21.12 -1.91 0.68
N ASN A 31 -21.54 -2.14 -0.57
CA ASN A 31 -22.74 -2.93 -0.84
C ASN A 31 -22.54 -4.43 -0.60
N LEU A 32 -21.37 -4.97 -0.95
CA LEU A 32 -21.04 -6.38 -0.73
C LEU A 32 -20.93 -6.76 0.75
N CYS A 33 -20.61 -5.83 1.64
CA CYS A 33 -20.53 -6.10 3.08
C CYS A 33 -21.69 -5.49 3.89
N CYS A 34 -22.74 -4.97 3.25
CA CYS A 34 -23.77 -4.15 3.92
C CYS A 34 -24.59 -4.85 5.01
N VAL A 35 -24.62 -6.20 5.06
CA VAL A 35 -25.37 -6.96 6.06
C VAL A 35 -24.54 -7.28 7.31
N HIS A 36 -23.22 -7.38 7.20
CA HIS A 36 -22.36 -7.92 8.25
C HIS A 36 -21.08 -7.10 8.55
N GLU A 37 -20.61 -6.26 7.63
CA GLU A 37 -19.33 -5.52 7.71
C GLU A 37 -18.08 -6.39 7.99
N ASN A 38 -18.15 -7.71 7.78
CA ASN A 38 -16.97 -8.60 7.81
C ASN A 38 -16.08 -8.38 6.59
N ILE A 39 -15.33 -7.29 6.59
CA ILE A 39 -14.36 -6.94 5.56
C ILE A 39 -12.98 -6.75 6.19
N CYS A 40 -11.96 -7.34 5.56
CA CYS A 40 -10.56 -7.13 5.89
C CYS A 40 -9.90 -6.49 4.68
N VAL A 41 -9.36 -5.29 4.86
CA VAL A 41 -8.59 -4.61 3.81
C VAL A 41 -7.13 -4.57 4.20
N VAL A 42 -6.26 -4.79 3.22
CA VAL A 42 -4.82 -4.68 3.33
C VAL A 42 -4.37 -3.64 2.32
N GLY A 43 -3.46 -2.78 2.73
CA GLY A 43 -2.91 -1.75 1.88
C GLY A 43 -1.86 -0.92 2.59
N ASP A 44 -1.19 -0.07 1.82
CA ASP A 44 -0.15 0.82 2.28
C ASP A 44 -0.36 2.20 1.68
N ASP A 45 -0.68 3.19 2.50
CA ASP A 45 -0.90 4.57 2.04
C ASP A 45 0.36 5.17 1.40
N ASP A 46 1.54 4.71 1.80
CA ASP A 46 2.82 5.13 1.21
C ASP A 46 3.06 4.56 -0.19
N GLN A 47 2.27 3.57 -0.62
CA GLN A 47 2.40 2.90 -1.92
C GLN A 47 1.27 3.23 -2.91
N SER A 48 0.41 4.20 -2.59
CA SER A 48 -0.64 4.65 -3.50
C SER A 48 -0.06 5.42 -4.69
N ILE A 49 -0.08 4.82 -5.87
CA ILE A 49 0.48 5.40 -7.11
C ILE A 49 -0.54 5.53 -8.25
N TYR A 50 -1.78 5.04 -8.08
CA TYR A 50 -2.81 5.08 -9.14
C TYR A 50 -3.77 6.28 -9.06
N SER A 51 -3.37 7.38 -8.43
CA SER A 51 -4.20 8.60 -8.31
C SER A 51 -4.63 9.16 -9.68
N TRP A 52 -3.76 9.06 -10.69
CA TRP A 52 -4.05 9.45 -12.08
C TRP A 52 -5.18 8.62 -12.73
N ARG A 53 -5.43 7.41 -12.22
CA ARG A 53 -6.53 6.52 -12.65
C ARG A 53 -7.77 6.65 -11.76
N GLY A 54 -7.79 7.66 -10.88
CA GLY A 54 -8.90 7.95 -9.99
C GLY A 54 -8.89 7.17 -8.67
N ALA A 55 -7.77 6.55 -8.31
CA ALA A 55 -7.60 6.01 -6.96
C ALA A 55 -7.79 7.11 -5.91
N LYS A 56 -8.40 6.74 -4.78
CA LYS A 56 -8.71 7.63 -3.67
C LYS A 56 -8.03 7.11 -2.42
N ILE A 57 -6.87 7.70 -2.10
CA ILE A 57 -6.13 7.44 -0.86
C ILE A 57 -7.03 7.61 0.37
N GLU A 58 -8.02 8.50 0.29
CA GLU A 58 -9.00 8.72 1.36
C GLU A 58 -9.76 7.46 1.74
N ASN A 59 -9.94 6.48 0.84
CA ASN A 59 -10.61 5.23 1.14
C ASN A 59 -9.89 4.46 2.26
N ILE A 60 -8.56 4.34 2.19
CA ILE A 60 -7.78 3.65 3.23
C ILE A 60 -7.61 4.53 4.47
N LEU A 61 -7.40 5.84 4.29
CA LEU A 61 -7.21 6.78 5.41
C LEU A 61 -8.47 6.88 6.30
N ASN A 62 -9.66 6.82 5.69
CA ASN A 62 -10.94 7.00 6.38
C ASN A 62 -11.61 5.67 6.74
N PHE A 63 -10.93 4.53 6.55
CA PHE A 63 -11.56 3.22 6.75
C PHE A 63 -12.12 3.06 8.18
N GLN A 64 -11.39 3.54 9.20
CA GLN A 64 -11.84 3.50 10.60
C GLN A 64 -13.07 4.39 10.90
N SER A 65 -13.31 5.43 10.11
CA SER A 65 -14.50 6.28 10.25
C SER A 65 -15.71 5.78 9.44
N GLU A 66 -15.46 5.00 8.38
CA GLU A 66 -16.50 4.52 7.45
C GLU A 66 -17.08 3.14 7.80
N PHE A 67 -16.40 2.38 8.66
CA PHE A 67 -16.81 1.05 9.11
C PHE A 67 -16.89 0.98 10.62
N SER A 68 -17.86 0.22 11.13
CA SER A 68 -18.00 0.02 12.57
C SER A 68 -17.03 -1.05 13.08
N ASN A 69 -16.60 -0.94 14.35
CA ASN A 69 -15.80 -1.95 15.04
C ASN A 69 -14.48 -2.37 14.34
N VAL A 70 -13.81 -1.43 13.65
CA VAL A 70 -12.56 -1.71 12.93
C VAL A 70 -11.41 -2.01 13.89
N LYS A 71 -10.76 -3.16 13.71
CA LYS A 71 -9.47 -3.47 14.31
C LYS A 71 -8.33 -3.05 13.38
N LEU A 72 -7.58 -2.02 13.74
CA LEU A 72 -6.36 -1.62 13.03
C LEU A 72 -5.17 -2.48 13.47
N VAL A 73 -4.44 -3.03 12.51
CA VAL A 73 -3.20 -3.76 12.75
C VAL A 73 -2.12 -3.15 11.85
N LYS A 74 -1.02 -2.67 12.44
CA LYS A 74 0.14 -2.16 11.70
C LYS A 74 1.22 -3.24 11.67
N LEU A 75 1.66 -3.61 10.47
CA LEU A 75 2.78 -4.53 10.27
C LEU A 75 4.04 -3.70 9.99
N GLU A 76 4.89 -3.58 11.00
CA GLU A 76 6.09 -2.73 10.93
C GLU A 76 7.37 -3.51 10.60
N GLN A 77 7.36 -4.84 10.74
CA GLN A 77 8.52 -5.66 10.42
C GLN A 77 8.60 -5.92 8.91
N ASN A 78 9.70 -5.49 8.29
CA ASN A 78 10.00 -5.72 6.89
C ASN A 78 10.90 -6.95 6.73
N TYR A 79 10.36 -7.97 6.06
CA TYR A 79 11.05 -9.23 5.77
C TYR A 79 11.66 -9.29 4.36
N ARG A 80 11.52 -8.23 3.56
CA ARG A 80 11.94 -8.23 2.15
C ARG A 80 13.35 -7.66 1.98
N SER A 81 13.61 -6.49 2.56
CA SER A 81 14.78 -5.67 2.25
C SER A 81 15.76 -5.61 3.42
N VAL A 82 17.05 -5.43 3.10
CA VAL A 82 18.15 -5.20 4.05
C VAL A 82 18.10 -3.79 4.65
N GLY A 83 18.85 -3.60 5.74
CA GLY A 83 18.84 -2.37 6.54
C GLY A 83 19.11 -1.10 5.73
N MET A 84 20.13 -1.11 4.85
CA MET A 84 20.48 0.06 4.04
C MET A 84 19.33 0.51 3.12
N ILE A 85 18.67 -0.43 2.43
CA ILE A 85 17.51 -0.14 1.58
C ILE A 85 16.36 0.42 2.42
N LEU A 86 16.06 -0.23 3.54
CA LEU A 86 14.92 0.16 4.37
C LEU A 86 15.12 1.53 5.02
N LYS A 87 16.36 1.85 5.43
CA LYS A 87 16.73 3.15 5.97
C LYS A 87 16.52 4.27 4.96
N ALA A 88 16.95 4.06 3.71
CA ALA A 88 16.72 5.03 2.64
C ALA A 88 15.23 5.21 2.34
N ALA A 89 14.46 4.13 2.27
CA ALA A 89 13.01 4.18 2.05
C ALA A 89 12.30 4.94 3.17
N ASN A 90 12.58 4.63 4.45
CA ASN A 90 12.03 5.32 5.61
C ASN A 90 12.40 6.81 5.63
N ASN A 91 13.64 7.15 5.27
CA ASN A 91 14.08 8.55 5.19
C ASN A 91 13.31 9.30 4.08
N LEU A 92 13.24 8.74 2.87
CA LEU A 92 12.53 9.36 1.76
C LEU A 92 11.07 9.64 2.11
N ILE A 93 10.35 8.63 2.60
CA ILE A 93 8.92 8.75 2.90
C ILE A 93 8.61 9.67 4.08
N SER A 94 9.57 9.95 4.97
CA SER A 94 9.40 10.88 6.10
C SER A 94 9.08 12.31 5.68
N HIS A 95 9.37 12.68 4.43
CA HIS A 95 9.06 14.00 3.88
C HIS A 95 7.57 14.19 3.51
N ASN A 96 6.79 13.10 3.44
CA ASN A 96 5.36 13.16 3.09
C ASN A 96 4.49 13.51 4.31
N LYS A 97 3.57 14.48 4.16
CA LYS A 97 2.80 15.06 5.28
C LYS A 97 1.50 14.32 5.67
N LYS A 98 0.80 13.69 4.71
CA LYS A 98 -0.50 13.06 4.93
C LYS A 98 -0.36 11.54 4.86
N ARG A 99 -0.16 10.91 6.03
CA ARG A 99 0.10 9.47 6.17
C ARG A 99 -0.59 8.90 7.41
N LEU A 100 -0.89 7.60 7.41
CA LEU A 100 -1.33 6.85 8.61
C LEU A 100 -0.19 6.71 9.64
N GLY A 101 1.04 6.86 9.17
CA GLY A 101 2.25 6.84 9.98
C GLY A 101 2.64 5.42 10.39
N LYS A 102 3.80 4.98 9.91
CA LYS A 102 4.48 3.77 10.35
C LYS A 102 5.98 3.91 10.08
N THR A 103 6.78 3.18 10.84
CA THR A 103 8.22 3.05 10.56
C THR A 103 8.52 1.58 10.34
N LEU A 104 9.11 1.25 9.19
CA LEU A 104 9.45 -0.13 8.89
C LEU A 104 10.77 -0.51 9.57
N LEU A 105 10.77 -1.62 10.30
CA LEU A 105 11.90 -2.20 11.01
C LEU A 105 12.46 -3.36 10.20
N CYS A 106 13.78 -3.39 9.99
CA CYS A 106 14.43 -4.45 9.22
C CYS A 106 14.53 -5.73 10.05
N THR A 107 14.31 -6.89 9.43
CA THR A 107 14.54 -8.21 10.04
C THR A 107 15.74 -8.95 9.45
N LYS A 108 16.45 -8.32 8.50
CA LYS A 108 17.66 -8.83 7.85
C LYS A 108 18.91 -8.09 8.35
N ASP A 109 20.08 -8.49 7.86
CA ASP A 109 21.30 -7.71 8.05
C ASP A 109 21.25 -6.34 7.34
N GLU A 110 22.26 -5.51 7.57
CA GLU A 110 22.35 -4.17 6.98
C GLU A 110 22.49 -4.21 5.45
N GLY A 111 23.05 -5.28 4.89
CA GLY A 111 23.38 -5.39 3.47
C GLY A 111 24.48 -4.43 3.02
N GLU A 112 24.59 -4.26 1.70
CA GLU A 112 25.55 -3.36 1.08
C GLU A 112 25.02 -1.92 0.98
N ASP A 113 25.94 -0.96 0.84
CA ASP A 113 25.61 0.44 0.58
C ASP A 113 24.84 0.63 -0.73
N ILE A 114 23.89 1.57 -0.72
CA ILE A 114 23.16 1.97 -1.93
C ILE A 114 24.12 2.68 -2.89
N GLN A 115 24.28 2.11 -4.09
CA GLN A 115 25.09 2.70 -5.15
C GLN A 115 24.27 3.64 -6.03
N ILE A 116 24.80 4.83 -6.30
CA ILE A 116 24.22 5.77 -7.27
C ILE A 116 25.12 5.79 -8.51
N LEU A 117 24.55 5.49 -9.67
CA LEU A 117 25.23 5.60 -10.95
C LEU A 117 24.74 6.88 -11.64
N SER A 118 25.67 7.74 -12.05
CA SER A 118 25.39 8.93 -12.84
C SER A 118 25.90 8.72 -14.26
N SER A 119 25.12 9.14 -15.25
CA SER A 119 25.41 9.01 -16.67
C SER A 119 25.00 10.27 -17.42
N ASP A 120 25.72 10.60 -18.49
CA ASP A 120 25.45 11.81 -19.28
C ASP A 120 24.21 11.67 -20.19
N ASN A 121 23.81 10.44 -20.52
CA ASN A 121 22.64 10.15 -21.35
C ASN A 121 22.10 8.73 -21.11
N GLU A 122 20.91 8.47 -21.67
CA GLU A 122 20.15 7.22 -21.52
C GLU A 122 20.88 6.01 -22.12
N LYS A 123 21.70 6.20 -23.17
CA LYS A 123 22.45 5.11 -23.80
C LYS A 123 23.60 4.64 -22.92
N ILE A 124 24.32 5.58 -22.30
CA ILE A 124 25.40 5.28 -21.35
C ILE A 124 24.83 4.59 -20.12
N GLU A 125 23.73 5.11 -19.55
CA GLU A 125 23.05 4.48 -18.41
C GLU A 125 22.65 3.04 -18.74
N SER A 126 21.99 2.82 -19.88
CA SER A 126 21.58 1.50 -20.34
C SER A 126 22.76 0.53 -20.45
N ALA A 127 23.88 0.97 -21.03
CA ALA A 127 25.08 0.16 -21.17
C ALA A 127 25.74 -0.16 -19.82
N LEU A 128 25.77 0.80 -18.88
CA LEU A 128 26.30 0.58 -17.52
C LEU A 128 25.46 -0.43 -16.74
N VAL A 129 24.12 -0.35 -16.85
CA VAL A 129 23.21 -1.32 -16.22
C VAL A 129 23.39 -2.70 -16.85
N ALA A 130 23.43 -2.80 -18.18
CA ALA A 130 23.62 -4.08 -18.87
C ALA A 130 24.94 -4.77 -18.52
N LYS A 131 26.01 -4.00 -18.22
CA LYS A 131 27.30 -4.54 -17.77
C LYS A 131 27.28 -5.12 -16.34
N LYS A 132 26.30 -4.73 -15.52
CA LYS A 132 26.15 -5.17 -14.11
C LYS A 132 25.28 -6.43 -13.94
N ILE A 133 24.58 -6.85 -14.99
CA ILE A 133 23.75 -8.07 -15.03
C ILE A 133 24.60 -9.22 -15.57
#